data_AF-A0A956AJK4-F1
#
_entry.id   AF-A0A956AJK4-F1
#
_cell.length_a   1.000
_cell.length_b   1.000
_cell.length_c   1.000
_cell.angle_alpha   90.00
_cell.angle_beta   90.00
_cell.angle_gamma   90.00
#
_symmetry.space_group_name_H-M   'P 1'
#
loop_
_entity.id
_entity.type
_entity.pdbx_description
1 polymer ?
#
loop_
_entity_poly.entity_id
_entity_poly.type
_entity_poly.pdbx_seq_one_letter_code
_entity_poly.pdbx_strand_id
1 'polypeptide(L)'
;PAPAPVPEPAPVPGSVTPAPPVVAGAKGGLPIDPRAVALDSLDLEPRRVAPQDQPPEETAAERDRRMSAVHSAALAAEANARPWDRRRAAPELERQKDGSYLYEGGVFAALIEPDGSVEFSDRGGMHFKHGGAGESIGATMGFDATDAMYRRHGEDPYRAERRWFMRETRDLRDRLATEHRAQVADAGVARLRRRLVQIWSDSSRPVEARRAAIFRIWDALAEGEAGARAREAVLGFVRSRLPEGSPAAFPPGQLAALNRARSGGPAFDPY
;
A
#
# COMPACT_ATOMS: atom_id res chain seq x y z
N PRO A 1 -51.95 8.89 -13.93
CA PRO A 1 -51.96 7.83 -12.91
C PRO A 1 -50.77 7.98 -11.96
N ALA A 2 -51.02 8.62 -10.81
CA ALA A 2 -50.06 8.79 -9.73
C ALA A 2 -49.92 7.49 -8.92
N PRO A 3 -48.72 7.09 -8.49
CA PRO A 3 -48.57 5.96 -7.57
C PRO A 3 -48.90 6.40 -6.13
N ALA A 4 -49.69 5.56 -5.47
CA ALA A 4 -50.15 5.71 -4.09
C ALA A 4 -48.99 5.54 -3.06
N PRO A 5 -49.07 6.18 -1.88
CA PRO A 5 -48.02 6.16 -0.86
C PRO A 5 -47.97 4.82 -0.11
N VAL A 6 -46.73 4.37 0.17
CA VAL A 6 -46.44 3.19 1.01
C VAL A 6 -46.51 3.60 2.49
N PRO A 7 -47.18 2.82 3.36
CA PRO A 7 -47.32 3.16 4.78
C PRO A 7 -46.05 2.90 5.60
N GLU A 8 -45.79 3.85 6.49
CA GLU A 8 -44.77 3.91 7.53
C GLU A 8 -45.03 2.85 8.63
N PRO A 9 -44.04 2.05 9.05
CA PRO A 9 -44.19 1.16 10.20
C PRO A 9 -44.01 1.93 11.53
N ALA A 10 -45.03 1.83 12.38
CA ALA A 10 -45.07 2.37 13.74
C ALA A 10 -44.04 1.69 14.68
N PRO A 11 -43.56 2.40 15.72
CA PRO A 11 -42.54 1.92 16.66
C PRO A 11 -43.15 1.33 17.94
N VAL A 12 -42.63 0.20 18.44
CA VAL A 12 -42.63 -0.21 19.88
C VAL A 12 -42.06 -1.65 20.03
N PRO A 13 -41.70 -2.16 21.22
CA PRO A 13 -41.17 -1.52 22.44
C PRO A 13 -39.96 -2.30 23.05
N GLY A 14 -39.35 -1.74 24.10
CA GLY A 14 -38.86 -2.56 25.21
C GLY A 14 -37.35 -2.86 25.27
N SER A 15 -36.58 -1.87 25.71
CA SER A 15 -35.29 -2.06 26.36
C SER A 15 -35.45 -2.89 27.65
N VAL A 16 -34.90 -4.10 27.68
CA VAL A 16 -34.76 -4.91 28.89
C VAL A 16 -33.31 -4.85 29.37
N THR A 17 -33.13 -4.12 30.47
CA THR A 17 -31.90 -4.10 31.27
C THR A 17 -31.79 -5.40 32.07
N PRO A 18 -30.70 -6.18 31.98
CA PRO A 18 -30.46 -7.25 32.95
C PRO A 18 -29.88 -6.68 34.25
N ALA A 19 -30.53 -7.01 35.37
CA ALA A 19 -30.09 -6.75 36.73
C ALA A 19 -28.77 -7.49 37.07
N PRO A 20 -27.96 -6.98 38.00
CA PRO A 20 -26.72 -7.63 38.43
C PRO A 20 -26.99 -8.86 39.32
N PRO A 21 -26.10 -9.88 39.30
CA PRO A 21 -26.21 -11.02 40.20
C PRO A 21 -25.82 -10.64 41.63
N VAL A 22 -26.66 -11.05 42.58
CA VAL A 22 -26.39 -11.04 44.02
C VAL A 22 -26.10 -12.48 44.47
N VAL A 23 -25.19 -12.57 45.45
CA VAL A 23 -25.01 -13.60 46.50
C VAL A 23 -23.86 -14.59 46.33
N ALA A 24 -23.03 -14.56 47.40
CA ALA A 24 -22.26 -15.63 48.06
C ALA A 24 -20.74 -15.39 47.96
N GLY A 25 -19.99 -15.14 49.03
CA GLY A 25 -20.13 -15.63 50.40
C GLY A 25 -18.85 -16.41 50.72
N ALA A 26 -17.89 -15.79 51.41
CA ALA A 26 -16.76 -16.50 52.01
C ALA A 26 -16.39 -15.82 53.33
N LYS A 27 -16.77 -16.51 54.41
CA LYS A 27 -16.42 -16.26 55.81
C LYS A 27 -14.98 -16.68 56.05
N GLY A 28 -14.25 -15.96 56.91
CA GLY A 28 -12.92 -16.40 57.36
C GLY A 28 -12.14 -15.38 58.19
N GLY A 29 -12.80 -14.67 59.11
CA GLY A 29 -12.10 -13.86 60.12
C GLY A 29 -11.77 -14.72 61.32
N LEU A 30 -10.48 -14.98 61.56
CA LEU A 30 -9.99 -15.56 62.82
C LEU A 30 -9.99 -14.47 63.91
N PRO A 31 -10.53 -14.74 65.10
CA PRO A 31 -10.58 -13.78 66.20
C PRO A 31 -9.22 -13.66 66.89
N ILE A 32 -8.66 -12.46 66.94
CA ILE A 32 -7.54 -12.13 67.82
C ILE A 32 -8.12 -11.86 69.21
N ASP A 33 -7.78 -12.72 70.17
CA ASP A 33 -8.14 -12.56 71.58
C ASP A 33 -7.15 -11.61 72.28
N PRO A 34 -7.58 -10.43 72.76
CA PRO A 34 -6.72 -9.43 73.37
C PRO A 34 -6.26 -9.77 74.81
N ARG A 35 -6.51 -10.99 75.32
CA ARG A 35 -6.04 -11.45 76.65
C ARG A 35 -4.79 -12.35 76.66
N ALA A 36 -4.17 -12.62 75.52
CA ALA A 36 -2.93 -13.39 75.44
C ALA A 36 -1.65 -12.54 75.52
N VAL A 37 -1.72 -11.37 76.16
CA VAL A 37 -0.57 -10.50 76.45
C VAL A 37 -0.34 -10.47 77.96
N ALA A 38 0.59 -11.28 78.46
CA ALA A 38 1.48 -10.96 79.60
C ALA A 38 2.38 -12.15 79.97
N LEU A 39 3.69 -11.94 79.80
CA LEU A 39 4.79 -12.23 80.74
C LEU A 39 4.79 -13.55 81.54
N ASP A 40 5.77 -14.41 81.26
CA ASP A 40 6.72 -14.92 82.26
C ASP A 40 7.97 -15.48 81.53
N SER A 41 9.12 -14.79 81.55
CA SER A 41 10.26 -15.00 82.47
C SER A 41 10.69 -16.46 82.66
N LEU A 42 11.80 -16.87 82.02
CA LEU A 42 13.09 -17.19 82.66
C LEU A 42 13.96 -18.14 81.83
N ASP A 43 15.21 -17.70 81.67
CA ASP A 43 16.48 -18.41 81.50
C ASP A 43 16.53 -19.80 80.83
N LEU A 44 17.37 -19.90 79.80
CA LEU A 44 18.44 -20.92 79.68
C LEU A 44 19.38 -20.62 78.48
N GLU A 45 20.62 -20.30 78.83
CA GLU A 45 21.89 -20.46 78.08
C GLU A 45 22.20 -19.57 76.83
N PRO A 46 23.28 -18.76 76.86
CA PRO A 46 23.79 -18.07 75.69
C PRO A 46 24.51 -19.05 74.76
N ARG A 47 23.78 -19.61 73.79
CA ARG A 47 24.36 -20.34 72.66
C ARG A 47 25.21 -19.36 71.84
N ARG A 48 26.54 -19.40 72.03
CA ARG A 48 27.49 -18.67 71.17
C ARG A 48 27.38 -19.21 69.75
N VAL A 49 26.56 -18.55 68.94
CA VAL A 49 26.55 -18.69 67.49
C VAL A 49 27.80 -17.95 67.01
N ALA A 50 28.69 -18.67 66.30
CA ALA A 50 29.82 -18.06 65.61
C ALA A 50 29.32 -16.91 64.72
N PRO A 51 30.07 -15.81 64.55
CA PRO A 51 29.64 -14.70 63.70
C PRO A 51 29.49 -15.25 62.28
N GLN A 52 28.25 -15.50 61.87
CA GLN A 52 27.93 -15.60 60.46
C GLN A 52 28.20 -14.21 59.90
N ASP A 53 29.02 -14.13 58.86
CA ASP A 53 29.12 -12.95 58.01
C ASP A 53 27.70 -12.61 57.52
N GLN A 54 27.00 -11.78 58.29
CA GLN A 54 25.78 -11.16 57.81
C GLN A 54 26.23 -10.29 56.64
N PRO A 55 25.71 -10.50 55.43
CA PRO A 55 25.95 -9.54 54.36
C PRO A 55 25.58 -8.17 54.92
N PRO A 56 26.42 -7.13 54.73
CA PRO A 56 26.22 -5.85 55.40
C PRO A 56 24.77 -5.42 55.21
N GLU A 57 24.06 -5.21 56.32
CA GLU A 57 22.66 -4.78 56.28
C GLU A 57 22.61 -3.50 55.46
N GLU A 58 21.94 -3.58 54.31
CA GLU A 58 21.78 -2.46 53.40
C GLU A 58 21.25 -1.27 54.22
N THR A 59 22.10 -0.26 54.36
CA THR A 59 21.77 0.90 55.19
C THR A 59 20.52 1.56 54.62
N ALA A 60 19.75 2.25 55.45
CA ALA A 60 18.56 2.97 54.95
C ALA A 60 18.89 3.89 53.77
N ALA A 61 20.07 4.53 53.80
CA ALA A 61 20.56 5.36 52.71
C ALA A 61 20.87 4.58 51.41
N GLU A 62 21.36 3.35 51.50
CA GLU A 62 21.61 2.50 50.32
C GLU A 62 20.30 2.00 49.70
N ARG A 63 19.33 1.61 50.54
CA ARG A 63 17.97 1.26 50.08
C ARG A 63 17.32 2.42 49.35
N ASP A 64 17.38 3.63 49.90
CA ASP A 64 16.78 4.82 49.28
C ASP A 64 17.43 5.16 47.94
N ARG A 65 18.76 5.05 47.83
CA ARG A 65 19.47 5.24 46.56
C ARG A 65 19.09 4.18 45.53
N ARG A 66 18.97 2.90 45.94
CA ARG A 66 18.56 1.81 45.06
C ARG A 66 17.13 2.02 44.56
N MET A 67 16.21 2.36 45.45
CA MET A 67 14.82 2.66 45.09
C MET A 67 14.72 3.87 44.16
N SER A 68 15.48 4.93 44.46
CA SER A 68 15.56 6.13 43.61
C SER A 68 16.15 5.82 42.24
N ALA A 69 17.17 4.96 42.16
CA ALA A 69 17.78 4.54 40.90
C ALA A 69 16.82 3.68 40.06
N VAL A 70 16.12 2.73 40.69
CA VAL A 70 15.09 1.91 40.02
C VAL A 70 13.95 2.78 39.52
N HIS A 71 13.47 3.72 40.34
CA HIS A 71 12.40 4.65 39.95
C HIS A 71 12.83 5.58 38.83
N SER A 72 14.05 6.14 38.91
CA SER A 72 14.61 7.00 37.86
C SER A 72 14.83 6.23 36.55
N ALA A 73 15.28 4.98 36.62
CA ALA A 73 15.42 4.12 35.45
C ALA A 73 14.07 3.76 34.83
N ALA A 74 13.04 3.49 35.63
CA ALA A 74 11.69 3.25 35.16
C ALA A 74 11.10 4.51 34.48
N LEU A 75 11.24 5.68 35.11
CA LEU A 75 10.80 6.95 34.53
C LEU A 75 11.59 7.31 33.27
N ALA A 76 12.89 7.05 33.22
CA ALA A 76 13.70 7.25 32.03
C ALA A 76 13.32 6.26 30.91
N ALA A 77 13.00 5.02 31.25
CA ALA A 77 12.52 4.03 30.29
C ALA A 77 11.12 4.39 29.77
N GLU A 78 10.24 4.93 30.61
CA GLU A 78 8.89 5.38 30.24
C GLU A 78 8.92 6.69 29.44
N ALA A 79 9.82 7.62 29.78
CA ALA A 79 10.05 8.85 29.04
C ALA A 79 10.72 8.60 27.67
N ASN A 80 11.57 7.56 27.57
CA ASN A 80 12.18 7.14 26.30
C ASN A 80 11.34 6.11 25.54
N ALA A 81 10.41 5.43 26.19
CA ALA A 81 9.39 4.65 25.51
C ALA A 81 8.61 5.64 24.67
N ARG A 82 8.58 5.41 23.35
CA ARG A 82 7.85 6.25 22.41
C ARG A 82 6.42 5.70 22.36
N PRO A 83 5.44 6.23 23.11
CA PRO A 83 4.08 5.68 23.16
C PRO A 83 3.35 5.66 21.80
N TRP A 84 3.88 6.36 20.80
CA TRP A 84 3.39 6.35 19.42
C TRP A 84 3.92 5.21 18.54
N ASP A 85 4.78 4.33 19.05
CA ASP A 85 5.28 3.16 18.31
C ASP A 85 4.31 1.95 18.36
N ARG A 86 3.02 2.22 18.60
CA ARG A 86 1.98 1.29 18.16
C ARG A 86 1.94 1.39 16.64
N ARG A 87 2.66 0.51 15.95
CA ARG A 87 2.50 0.33 14.50
C ARG A 87 0.99 0.21 14.23
N ARG A 88 0.42 1.23 13.59
CA ARG A 88 -0.97 1.21 13.14
C ARG A 88 -1.12 -0.04 12.26
N ALA A 89 -2.21 -0.80 12.46
CA ALA A 89 -2.51 -1.95 11.62
C ALA A 89 -2.54 -1.52 10.15
N ALA A 90 -2.12 -2.40 9.23
CA ALA A 90 -2.14 -2.11 7.80
C ALA A 90 -3.56 -1.72 7.32
N PRO A 91 -3.69 -0.85 6.30
CA PRO A 91 -4.99 -0.51 5.76
C PRO A 91 -5.67 -1.76 5.21
N GLU A 92 -6.95 -1.95 5.55
CA GLU A 92 -7.79 -2.98 4.95
C GLU A 92 -8.18 -2.53 3.55
N LEU A 93 -7.79 -3.31 2.54
CA LEU A 93 -8.00 -2.99 1.13
C LEU A 93 -8.95 -4.02 0.51
N GLU A 94 -9.99 -3.53 -0.14
CA GLU A 94 -10.92 -4.36 -0.91
C GLU A 94 -10.53 -4.39 -2.38
N ARG A 95 -10.17 -5.57 -2.89
CA ARG A 95 -9.84 -5.75 -4.30
C ARG A 95 -11.10 -5.74 -5.16
N GLN A 96 -11.12 -4.87 -6.15
CA GLN A 96 -12.21 -4.70 -7.11
C GLN A 96 -12.06 -5.62 -8.34
N LYS A 97 -13.15 -5.75 -9.12
CA LYS A 97 -13.18 -6.59 -10.33
C LYS A 97 -12.27 -6.08 -11.46
N ASP A 98 -12.08 -4.77 -11.52
CA ASP A 98 -11.22 -4.09 -12.51
C ASP A 98 -9.73 -4.16 -12.15
N GLY A 99 -9.38 -4.73 -11.00
CA GLY A 99 -8.00 -4.85 -10.50
C GLY A 99 -7.56 -3.67 -9.63
N SER A 100 -8.42 -2.67 -9.40
CA SER A 100 -8.17 -1.61 -8.43
C SER A 100 -8.34 -2.10 -6.98
N TYR A 101 -7.84 -1.32 -6.02
CA TYR A 101 -8.01 -1.57 -4.59
C TYR A 101 -8.66 -0.37 -3.92
N LEU A 102 -9.78 -0.62 -3.23
CA LEU A 102 -10.50 0.40 -2.49
C LEU A 102 -10.12 0.35 -1.00
N TYR A 103 -9.84 1.51 -0.44
CA TYR A 103 -9.71 1.74 0.98
C TYR A 103 -10.84 2.65 1.46
N GLU A 104 -11.62 2.19 2.44
CA GLU A 104 -12.63 2.99 3.10
C GLU A 104 -12.20 3.26 4.55
N GLY A 105 -11.61 4.42 4.78
CA GLY A 105 -11.27 4.90 6.13
C GLY A 105 -12.38 5.79 6.70
N GLY A 106 -12.40 5.95 8.01
CA GLY A 106 -13.38 6.82 8.67
C GLY A 106 -13.23 8.33 8.34
N VAL A 107 -12.07 8.72 7.81
CA VAL A 107 -11.71 10.13 7.51
C VAL A 107 -11.49 10.40 6.02
N PHE A 108 -11.09 9.39 5.25
CA PHE A 108 -10.93 9.49 3.80
C PHE A 108 -11.13 8.12 3.18
N ALA A 109 -11.47 8.10 1.90
CA ALA A 109 -11.42 6.92 1.07
C ALA A 109 -10.29 7.06 0.03
N ALA A 110 -9.67 5.95 -0.36
CA ALA A 110 -8.63 5.95 -1.37
C ALA A 110 -8.82 4.82 -2.38
N LEU A 111 -8.62 5.12 -3.65
CA LEU A 111 -8.64 4.16 -4.74
C LEU A 111 -7.23 4.00 -5.28
N ILE A 112 -6.69 2.79 -5.22
CA ILE A 112 -5.44 2.43 -5.88
C ILE A 112 -5.78 1.86 -7.25
N GLU A 113 -5.37 2.57 -8.30
CA GLU A 113 -5.61 2.16 -9.68
C GLU A 113 -4.73 0.95 -10.08
N PRO A 114 -5.07 0.23 -11.16
CA PRO A 114 -4.27 -0.89 -11.65
C PRO A 114 -2.82 -0.53 -12.01
N ASP A 115 -2.51 0.74 -12.23
CA ASP A 115 -1.15 1.25 -12.48
C ASP A 115 -0.38 1.62 -11.20
N GLY A 116 -1.00 1.45 -10.02
CA GLY A 116 -0.43 1.80 -8.72
C GLY A 116 -0.54 3.28 -8.35
N SER A 117 -1.26 4.09 -9.14
CA SER A 117 -1.63 5.46 -8.77
C SER A 117 -2.64 5.43 -7.60
N VAL A 118 -2.79 6.55 -6.88
CA VAL A 118 -3.76 6.67 -5.78
C VAL A 118 -4.58 7.93 -5.94
N GLU A 119 -5.89 7.78 -5.89
CA GLU A 119 -6.84 8.87 -5.77
C GLU A 119 -7.41 8.92 -4.34
N PHE A 120 -7.45 10.11 -3.74
CA PHE A 120 -8.00 10.33 -2.39
C PHE A 120 -9.32 11.11 -2.45
N SER A 121 -10.27 10.74 -1.59
CA SER A 121 -11.55 11.42 -1.43
C SER A 121 -11.86 11.67 0.06
N ASP A 122 -12.16 12.92 0.42
CA ASP A 122 -12.29 13.38 1.83
C ASP A 122 -13.74 13.41 2.36
N ARG A 123 -14.73 12.94 1.59
CA ARG A 123 -16.13 12.92 2.04
C ARG A 123 -16.55 11.54 2.54
N GLY A 124 -16.97 11.49 3.80
CA GLY A 124 -17.78 10.39 4.32
C GLY A 124 -19.03 10.21 3.45
N GLY A 125 -19.10 9.08 2.75
CA GLY A 125 -20.32 8.63 2.04
C GLY A 125 -20.34 8.76 0.51
N MET A 126 -19.24 9.05 -0.19
CA MET A 126 -19.22 8.89 -1.66
C MET A 126 -18.69 7.52 -2.07
N HIS A 127 -19.63 6.64 -2.44
CA HIS A 127 -19.38 5.36 -3.05
C HIS A 127 -18.58 5.52 -4.35
N PHE A 128 -17.37 4.95 -4.43
CA PHE A 128 -16.79 4.60 -5.72
C PHE A 128 -17.76 3.61 -6.35
N LYS A 129 -18.51 4.06 -7.36
CA LYS A 129 -19.58 3.23 -7.94
C LYS A 129 -18.97 1.92 -8.48
N HIS A 130 -19.30 0.85 -7.78
CA HIS A 130 -19.11 -0.55 -8.16
C HIS A 130 -19.86 -0.81 -9.49
N GLY A 131 -19.14 -1.04 -10.59
CA GLY A 131 -19.80 -1.35 -11.87
C GLY A 131 -18.80 -1.58 -12.99
N GLY A 132 -18.56 -2.86 -13.31
CA GLY A 132 -17.62 -3.26 -14.34
C GLY A 132 -17.94 -2.74 -15.74
N ALA A 133 -16.89 -2.69 -16.56
CA ALA A 133 -16.91 -2.58 -18.00
C ALA A 133 -17.77 -1.44 -18.59
N GLY A 134 -17.14 -0.28 -18.76
CA GLY A 134 -17.51 0.65 -19.82
C GLY A 134 -18.45 1.79 -19.43
N GLU A 135 -18.04 2.64 -18.49
CA GLU A 135 -18.57 4.00 -18.40
C GLU A 135 -17.49 4.95 -17.85
N SER A 136 -16.54 5.33 -18.70
CA SER A 136 -15.67 6.48 -18.45
C SER A 136 -16.47 7.76 -18.69
N ILE A 137 -17.14 8.29 -17.66
CA ILE A 137 -17.73 9.63 -17.67
C ILE A 137 -17.70 10.15 -16.22
N GLY A 138 -16.90 11.14 -15.87
CA GLY A 138 -16.01 11.95 -16.67
C GLY A 138 -15.21 12.86 -15.73
N ALA A 139 -14.30 13.63 -16.34
CA ALA A 139 -13.78 14.85 -15.76
C ALA A 139 -14.93 15.84 -15.47
N THR A 140 -15.76 15.55 -14.47
CA THR A 140 -16.51 16.59 -13.79
C THR A 140 -15.52 17.17 -12.81
N MET A 141 -14.93 18.28 -13.23
CA MET A 141 -14.32 19.27 -12.36
C MET A 141 -15.29 19.63 -11.24
N GLY A 142 -15.41 18.78 -10.23
CA GLY A 142 -15.89 19.15 -8.91
C GLY A 142 -14.72 19.80 -8.18
N PHE A 143 -14.23 20.94 -8.70
CA PHE A 143 -13.45 21.85 -7.86
C PHE A 143 -14.42 22.33 -6.78
N ASP A 144 -14.44 21.63 -5.64
CA ASP A 144 -15.12 22.13 -4.46
C ASP A 144 -14.38 23.44 -4.09
N ALA A 145 -15.06 24.57 -4.22
CA ALA A 145 -14.51 25.88 -3.89
C ALA A 145 -13.97 25.93 -2.45
N THR A 146 -14.42 25.00 -1.60
CA THR A 146 -13.94 24.75 -0.24
C THR A 146 -12.56 24.09 -0.22
N ASP A 147 -12.27 23.14 -1.11
CA ASP A 147 -10.99 22.43 -1.20
C ASP A 147 -9.88 23.33 -1.80
N ALA A 148 -10.24 24.21 -2.73
CA ALA A 148 -9.36 25.29 -3.18
C ALA A 148 -9.04 26.29 -2.05
N MET A 149 -9.97 26.49 -1.11
CA MET A 149 -9.79 27.40 0.03
C MET A 149 -8.89 26.79 1.12
N TYR A 150 -9.02 25.49 1.41
CA TYR A 150 -8.13 24.79 2.36
C TYR A 150 -6.72 24.57 1.81
N ARG A 151 -6.55 24.26 0.51
CA ARG A 151 -5.21 24.19 -0.12
C ARG A 151 -4.51 25.55 -0.14
N ARG A 152 -5.25 26.66 -0.20
CA ARG A 152 -4.73 28.03 -0.13
C ARG A 152 -4.20 28.41 1.26
N HIS A 153 -4.63 27.71 2.32
CA HIS A 153 -4.14 27.89 3.69
C HIS A 153 -3.08 26.87 4.13
N GLY A 154 -2.63 25.98 3.23
CA GLY A 154 -1.37 25.23 3.39
C GLY A 154 -1.40 24.04 4.35
N GLU A 155 -2.52 23.72 4.99
CA GLU A 155 -2.65 22.59 5.92
C GLU A 155 -3.77 21.65 5.44
N ASP A 156 -3.39 20.51 4.86
CA ASP A 156 -4.33 19.41 4.61
C ASP A 156 -4.52 18.65 5.94
N PRO A 157 -5.74 18.66 6.51
CA PRO A 157 -6.04 18.11 7.84
C PRO A 157 -5.83 16.59 7.93
N TYR A 158 -5.74 15.89 6.80
CA TYR A 158 -5.54 14.43 6.73
C TYR A 158 -4.14 14.05 6.25
N ARG A 159 -3.19 15.00 6.24
CA ARG A 159 -1.81 14.76 5.80
C ARG A 159 -1.13 13.60 6.51
N ALA A 160 -1.33 13.43 7.81
CA ALA A 160 -0.67 12.37 8.56
C ALA A 160 -1.21 10.98 8.14
N GLU A 161 -2.53 10.89 8.00
CA GLU A 161 -3.28 9.71 7.58
C GLU A 161 -2.95 9.32 6.13
N ARG A 162 -2.99 10.27 5.19
CA ARG A 162 -2.59 10.04 3.80
C ARG A 162 -1.13 9.61 3.68
N ARG A 163 -0.21 10.23 4.44
CA ARG A 163 1.21 9.80 4.47
C ARG A 163 1.38 8.40 5.05
N TRP A 164 0.61 8.03 6.07
CA TRP A 164 0.60 6.67 6.60
C TRP A 164 0.13 5.68 5.53
N PHE A 165 -1.01 5.96 4.88
CA PHE A 165 -1.55 5.13 3.80
C PHE A 165 -0.56 4.97 2.63
N MET A 166 0.03 6.07 2.14
CA MET A 166 0.97 6.03 1.02
C MET A 166 2.24 5.25 1.33
N ARG A 167 2.67 5.26 2.60
CA ARG A 167 3.81 4.48 3.07
C ARG A 167 3.47 3.00 3.14
N GLU A 168 2.33 2.66 3.73
CA GLU A 168 1.94 1.27 3.97
C GLU A 168 1.55 0.55 2.66
N THR A 169 0.99 1.28 1.69
CA THR A 169 0.60 0.71 0.39
C THR A 169 1.72 0.77 -0.65
N ARG A 170 2.93 1.20 -0.30
CA ARG A 170 4.05 1.35 -1.25
C ARG A 170 4.32 0.06 -2.02
N ASP A 171 4.52 -1.06 -1.32
CA ASP A 171 4.91 -2.31 -1.96
C ASP A 171 3.81 -2.85 -2.88
N LEU A 172 2.55 -2.68 -2.48
CA LEU A 172 1.40 -3.01 -3.34
C LEU A 172 1.43 -2.18 -4.62
N ARG A 173 1.61 -0.86 -4.50
CA ARG A 173 1.61 0.06 -5.64
C ARG A 173 2.80 -0.16 -6.57
N ASP A 174 3.98 -0.44 -6.02
CA ASP A 174 5.18 -0.73 -6.80
C ASP A 174 5.02 -2.02 -7.62
N ARG A 175 4.37 -3.04 -7.04
CA ARG A 175 3.99 -4.26 -7.75
C ARG A 175 2.99 -3.97 -8.87
N LEU A 176 1.89 -3.26 -8.57
CA LEU A 176 0.87 -2.91 -9.57
C LEU A 176 1.46 -2.09 -10.72
N ALA A 177 2.28 -1.09 -10.44
CA ALA A 177 2.97 -0.29 -11.44
C ALA A 177 3.89 -1.14 -12.34
N THR A 178 4.54 -2.15 -11.77
CA THR A 178 5.40 -3.06 -12.53
C THR A 178 4.59 -3.97 -13.44
N GLU A 179 3.51 -4.57 -12.92
CA GLU A 179 2.59 -5.40 -13.70
C GLU A 179 1.93 -4.59 -14.82
N HIS A 180 1.47 -3.38 -14.53
CA HIS A 180 0.84 -2.49 -15.51
C HIS A 180 1.82 -2.10 -16.62
N ARG A 181 3.06 -1.74 -16.28
CA ARG A 181 4.10 -1.44 -17.29
C ARG A 181 4.35 -2.63 -18.21
N ALA A 182 4.40 -3.85 -17.67
CA ALA A 182 4.55 -5.06 -18.47
C ALA A 182 3.35 -5.27 -19.41
N GLN A 183 2.13 -5.13 -18.91
CA GLN A 183 0.89 -5.25 -19.71
C GLN A 183 0.81 -4.20 -20.82
N VAL A 184 1.13 -2.94 -20.53
CA VAL A 184 1.15 -1.86 -21.52
C VAL A 184 2.21 -2.12 -22.59
N ALA A 185 3.39 -2.62 -22.21
CA ALA A 185 4.43 -3.00 -23.15
C ALA A 185 3.97 -4.14 -24.08
N ASP A 186 3.38 -5.20 -23.52
CA ASP A 186 2.85 -6.33 -24.29
C ASP A 186 1.73 -5.90 -25.25
N ALA A 187 0.78 -5.11 -24.78
CA ALA A 187 -0.28 -4.54 -25.61
C ALA A 187 0.28 -3.61 -26.70
N GLY A 188 1.34 -2.85 -26.38
CA GLY A 188 2.11 -2.04 -27.32
C GLY A 188 2.71 -2.88 -28.45
N VAL A 189 3.40 -3.97 -28.12
CA VAL A 189 3.99 -4.90 -29.10
C VAL A 189 2.92 -5.56 -29.96
N ALA A 190 1.79 -5.98 -29.38
CA ALA A 190 0.68 -6.56 -30.14
C ALA A 190 0.08 -5.56 -31.15
N ARG A 191 -0.11 -4.29 -30.74
CA ARG A 191 -0.55 -3.20 -31.64
C ARG A 191 0.47 -2.93 -32.75
N LEU A 192 1.76 -2.91 -32.41
CA LEU A 192 2.85 -2.75 -33.37
C LEU A 192 2.80 -3.85 -34.45
N ARG A 193 2.67 -5.12 -34.05
CA ARG A 193 2.56 -6.24 -34.99
C ARG A 193 1.39 -6.09 -35.96
N ARG A 194 0.20 -5.69 -35.47
CA ARG A 194 -0.96 -5.42 -36.34
C ARG A 194 -0.69 -4.29 -37.33
N ARG A 195 -0.03 -3.22 -36.87
CA ARG A 195 0.37 -2.09 -37.74
C ARG A 195 1.37 -2.51 -38.82
N LEU A 196 2.34 -3.36 -38.50
CA LEU A 196 3.30 -3.89 -39.49
C LEU A 196 2.60 -4.73 -40.57
N VAL A 197 1.67 -5.60 -40.16
CA VAL A 197 0.83 -6.36 -41.09
C VAL A 197 0.05 -5.42 -42.00
N GLN A 198 -0.62 -4.40 -41.43
CA GLN A 198 -1.40 -3.44 -42.19
C GLN A 198 -0.54 -2.69 -43.24
N ILE A 199 0.65 -2.21 -42.85
CA ILE A 199 1.59 -1.54 -43.75
C ILE A 199 2.03 -2.48 -44.88
N TRP A 200 2.29 -3.74 -44.55
CA TRP A 200 2.75 -4.70 -45.55
C TRP A 200 1.64 -5.11 -46.51
N SER A 201 0.40 -5.27 -46.02
CA SER A 201 -0.76 -5.63 -46.83
C SER A 201 -1.30 -4.48 -47.70
N ASP A 202 -0.85 -3.25 -47.48
CA ASP A 202 -1.28 -2.08 -48.24
C ASP A 202 -0.73 -2.12 -49.68
N SER A 203 -1.48 -2.75 -50.58
CA SER A 203 -1.13 -2.95 -51.98
C SER A 203 -0.98 -1.65 -52.77
N SER A 204 -1.56 -0.54 -52.29
CA SER A 204 -1.48 0.77 -52.92
C SER A 204 -0.08 1.38 -52.89
N ARG A 205 0.79 0.91 -51.99
CA ARG A 205 2.16 1.41 -51.83
C ARG A 205 3.16 0.53 -52.58
N PRO A 206 4.20 1.10 -53.23
CA PRO A 206 5.32 0.31 -53.74
C PRO A 206 6.07 -0.36 -52.60
N VAL A 207 6.73 -1.49 -52.88
CA VAL A 207 7.39 -2.33 -51.87
C VAL A 207 8.47 -1.56 -51.12
N GLU A 208 9.20 -0.70 -51.82
CA GLU A 208 10.23 0.18 -51.29
C GLU A 208 9.67 1.13 -50.22
N ALA A 209 8.48 1.69 -50.47
CA ALA A 209 7.81 2.58 -49.53
C ALA A 209 7.31 1.84 -48.29
N ARG A 210 6.87 0.57 -48.44
CA ARG A 210 6.50 -0.28 -47.29
C ARG A 210 7.72 -0.61 -46.44
N ARG A 211 8.84 -1.00 -47.07
CA ARG A 211 10.13 -1.24 -46.39
C ARG A 211 10.61 -0.01 -45.62
N ALA A 212 10.59 1.17 -46.25
CA ALA A 212 10.96 2.42 -45.61
C ALA A 212 10.01 2.79 -44.45
N ALA A 213 8.72 2.50 -44.56
CA ALA A 213 7.76 2.70 -43.46
C ALA A 213 8.04 1.78 -42.27
N ILE A 214 8.36 0.51 -42.51
CA ILE A 214 8.75 -0.44 -41.46
C ILE A 214 10.02 0.04 -40.74
N PHE A 215 11.04 0.46 -41.49
CA PHE A 215 12.27 1.00 -40.92
C PHE A 215 12.01 2.23 -40.04
N ARG A 216 11.21 3.21 -40.52
CA ARG A 216 10.87 4.40 -39.73
C ARG A 216 10.18 4.06 -38.41
N ILE A 217 9.32 3.04 -38.40
CA ILE A 217 8.71 2.58 -37.16
C ILE A 217 9.77 2.03 -36.22
N TRP A 218 10.68 1.18 -36.71
CA TRP A 218 11.75 0.60 -35.91
C TRP A 218 12.71 1.67 -35.35
N ASP A 219 13.10 2.66 -36.16
CA ASP A 219 14.01 3.75 -35.77
C ASP A 219 13.37 4.68 -34.73
N ALA A 220 12.05 4.90 -34.83
CA ALA A 220 11.31 5.73 -33.88
C ALA A 220 10.94 5.02 -32.55
N LEU A 221 11.29 3.74 -32.37
CA LEU A 221 11.05 3.05 -31.11
C LEU A 221 11.94 3.63 -30.01
N ALA A 222 11.35 3.83 -28.83
CA ALA A 222 12.04 4.34 -27.65
C ALA A 222 13.24 3.46 -27.25
N GLU A 223 14.18 4.03 -26.51
CA GLU A 223 15.25 3.28 -25.87
C GLU A 223 14.76 2.57 -24.60
N GLY A 224 15.52 1.57 -24.14
CA GLY A 224 15.23 0.77 -22.96
C GLY A 224 14.58 -0.59 -23.27
N GLU A 225 14.21 -1.34 -22.23
CA GLU A 225 13.79 -2.74 -22.34
C GLU A 225 12.54 -2.94 -23.21
N ALA A 226 11.50 -2.13 -23.00
CA ALA A 226 10.27 -2.19 -23.80
C ALA A 226 10.54 -1.86 -25.28
N GLY A 227 11.44 -0.89 -25.52
CA GLY A 227 11.89 -0.52 -26.86
C GLY A 227 12.67 -1.61 -27.56
N ALA A 228 13.62 -2.23 -26.86
CA ALA A 228 14.38 -3.38 -27.35
C ALA A 228 13.46 -4.55 -27.72
N ARG A 229 12.48 -4.87 -26.86
CA ARG A 229 11.48 -5.91 -27.14
C ARG A 229 10.61 -5.57 -28.36
N ALA A 230 10.23 -4.31 -28.52
CA ALA A 230 9.49 -3.86 -29.70
C ALA A 230 10.35 -3.94 -30.98
N ARG A 231 11.64 -3.58 -30.91
CA ARG A 231 12.58 -3.70 -32.03
C ARG A 231 12.73 -5.15 -32.47
N GLU A 232 12.92 -6.07 -31.52
CA GLU A 232 13.00 -7.50 -31.82
C GLU A 232 11.71 -8.01 -32.47
N ALA A 233 10.54 -7.52 -32.05
CA ALA A 233 9.28 -7.86 -32.70
C ALA A 233 9.21 -7.38 -34.17
N VAL A 234 9.80 -6.22 -34.50
CA VAL A 234 9.91 -5.76 -35.90
C VAL A 234 10.90 -6.64 -36.67
N LEU A 235 12.08 -6.93 -36.11
CA LEU A 235 13.08 -7.77 -36.77
C LEU A 235 12.54 -9.18 -37.05
N GLY A 236 11.86 -9.79 -36.08
CA GLY A 236 11.16 -11.07 -36.28
C GLY A 236 10.06 -11.02 -37.34
N PHE A 237 9.34 -9.89 -37.45
CA PHE A 237 8.39 -9.67 -38.54
C PHE A 237 9.10 -9.60 -39.90
N VAL A 238 10.22 -8.88 -39.99
CA VAL A 238 11.00 -8.79 -41.24
C VAL A 238 11.55 -10.15 -41.62
N ARG A 239 12.15 -10.91 -40.70
CA ARG A 239 12.66 -12.27 -40.95
C ARG A 239 11.59 -13.21 -41.48
N SER A 240 10.36 -13.12 -40.96
CA SER A 240 9.27 -14.01 -41.34
C SER A 240 8.56 -13.61 -42.66
N ARG A 241 8.47 -12.31 -42.98
CA ARG A 241 7.72 -11.82 -44.15
C ARG A 241 8.58 -11.37 -45.32
N LEU A 242 9.82 -10.97 -45.04
CA LEU A 242 10.82 -10.47 -45.98
C LEU A 242 12.15 -11.24 -45.78
N PRO A 243 12.16 -12.58 -45.89
CA PRO A 243 13.37 -13.38 -45.66
C PRO A 243 14.48 -13.00 -46.65
N GLU A 244 15.73 -13.25 -46.28
CA GLU A 244 16.90 -12.95 -47.10
C GLU A 244 16.77 -13.62 -48.48
N GLY A 245 17.18 -12.92 -49.53
CA GLY A 245 17.10 -13.41 -50.92
C GLY A 245 15.70 -13.37 -51.55
N SER A 246 14.64 -13.04 -50.80
CA SER A 246 13.32 -12.83 -51.41
C SER A 246 13.25 -11.50 -52.19
N PRO A 247 12.39 -11.37 -53.21
CA PRO A 247 12.15 -10.08 -53.88
C PRO A 247 11.65 -8.98 -52.94
N ALA A 248 11.06 -9.39 -51.82
CA ALA A 248 10.57 -8.52 -50.76
C ALA A 248 11.67 -8.07 -49.79
N ALA A 249 12.83 -8.76 -49.76
CA ALA A 249 13.93 -8.51 -48.84
C ALA A 249 14.45 -7.08 -48.90
N PHE A 250 15.12 -6.64 -47.83
CA PHE A 250 15.89 -5.40 -47.85
C PHE A 250 17.19 -5.63 -48.62
N PRO A 251 17.44 -4.92 -49.74
CA PRO A 251 18.70 -5.03 -50.45
C PRO A 251 19.87 -4.53 -49.58
N PRO A 252 21.07 -5.10 -49.69
CA PRO A 252 22.23 -4.68 -48.89
C PRO A 252 22.55 -3.18 -49.00
N GLY A 253 22.45 -2.60 -50.20
CA GLY A 253 22.65 -1.17 -50.41
C GLY A 253 21.58 -0.30 -49.73
N GLN A 254 20.34 -0.80 -49.64
CA GLN A 254 19.27 -0.13 -48.90
C GLN A 254 19.53 -0.19 -47.40
N LEU A 255 19.92 -1.36 -46.86
CA LEU A 255 20.26 -1.51 -45.43
C LEU A 255 21.39 -0.56 -45.01
N ALA A 256 22.46 -0.48 -45.81
CA ALA A 256 23.56 0.44 -45.57
C ALA A 256 23.10 1.92 -45.57
N ALA A 257 22.22 2.30 -46.50
CA ALA A 257 21.67 3.65 -46.54
C ALA A 257 20.78 3.96 -45.33
N LEU A 258 19.93 3.03 -44.92
CA LEU A 258 19.05 3.18 -43.75
C LEU A 258 19.85 3.29 -42.46
N ASN A 259 20.86 2.42 -42.27
CA ASN A 259 21.73 2.47 -41.09
C ASN A 259 22.55 3.75 -40.99
N ARG A 260 22.91 4.38 -42.12
CA ARG A 260 23.53 5.73 -42.13
C ARG A 260 22.57 6.85 -41.75
N ALA A 261 21.27 6.68 -42.04
CA ALA A 261 20.23 7.69 -41.80
C ALA A 261 19.52 7.52 -40.44
N ARG A 262 19.92 6.53 -39.64
CA ARG A 262 19.33 6.18 -38.35
C ARG A 262 19.48 7.30 -37.32
N SER A 263 18.46 7.52 -36.49
CA SER A 263 18.47 8.56 -35.45
C SER A 263 19.23 8.17 -34.17
N GLY A 264 19.48 6.87 -33.94
CA GLY A 264 20.28 6.36 -32.82
C GLY A 264 20.11 4.85 -32.59
N GLY A 265 20.75 4.29 -31.56
CA GLY A 265 20.52 2.90 -31.13
C GLY A 265 21.31 1.82 -31.89
N PRO A 266 20.96 0.53 -31.73
CA PRO A 266 21.62 -0.62 -32.38
C PRO A 266 21.42 -0.60 -33.90
N ALA A 267 22.22 -1.35 -34.67
CA ALA A 267 22.06 -1.44 -36.12
C ALA A 267 20.72 -2.08 -36.52
N PHE A 268 20.11 -1.58 -37.59
CA PHE A 268 19.00 -2.27 -38.24
C PHE A 268 19.57 -3.42 -39.05
N ASP A 269 19.55 -4.60 -38.44
CA ASP A 269 20.10 -5.82 -39.02
C ASP A 269 19.07 -6.97 -38.93
N PRO A 270 18.20 -7.11 -39.94
CA PRO A 270 17.18 -8.13 -39.93
C PRO A 270 17.65 -9.52 -40.34
N TYR A 271 18.85 -9.67 -40.92
CA TYR A 271 19.34 -10.94 -41.49
C TYR A 271 20.46 -11.55 -40.67
#